data_AF-A0A968CW09-F1
#
_entry.id   AF-A0A968CW09-F1
#
_cell.length_a   1.000
_cell.length_b   1.000
_cell.length_c   1.000
_cell.angle_alpha   90.00
_cell.angle_beta   90.00
_cell.angle_gamma   90.00
#
_symmetry.space_group_name_H-M   'P 1'
#
loop_
_entity.id
_entity.type
_entity.pdbx_description
1 polymer ?
#
loop_
_entity_poly.entity_id
_entity_poly.type
_entity_poly.pdbx_seq_one_letter_code
_entity_poly.pdbx_strand_id
1 'polypeptide(L)'
;MDIPLIEQFRIQAQVLVPLLRAFQSEIGSERTNEIVRKGLKSYARKLGQELRSQIKGDSMEKVAAFFSICSAGDALDVQVKQTPDVFEGKVTGCRYTQIYKELNATDLGLLCLCELDFP
;
A
#
# COMPACT_ATOMS: atom_id res chain seq x y z
N MET A 1 -16.26 -9.99 1.13
CA MET A 1 -14.99 -9.38 0.66
C MET A 1 -14.10 -10.55 0.35
N ASP A 2 -13.93 -10.85 -0.93
CA ASP A 2 -13.56 -12.22 -1.33
C ASP A 2 -12.05 -12.44 -1.49
N ILE A 3 -11.20 -11.43 -1.26
CA ILE A 3 -9.73 -11.55 -1.31
C ILE A 3 -9.08 -10.56 -0.32
N PRO A 4 -8.19 -10.98 0.60
CA PRO A 4 -7.42 -10.09 1.49
C PRO A 4 -6.62 -9.02 0.73
N LEU A 5 -6.42 -7.84 1.32
CA LEU A 5 -5.76 -6.71 0.66
C LEU A 5 -4.35 -7.07 0.14
N ILE A 6 -3.58 -7.83 0.93
CA ILE A 6 -2.24 -8.30 0.51
C ILE A 6 -2.27 -9.15 -0.76
N GLU A 7 -3.27 -10.00 -0.94
CA GLU A 7 -3.42 -10.80 -2.16
C GLU A 7 -3.81 -9.94 -3.36
N GLN A 8 -4.63 -8.91 -3.16
CA GLN A 8 -4.93 -7.93 -4.21
C GLN A 8 -3.66 -7.20 -4.67
N PHE A 9 -2.80 -6.78 -3.74
CA PHE A 9 -1.51 -6.17 -4.07
C PHE A 9 -0.56 -7.13 -4.76
N ARG A 10 -0.53 -8.41 -4.35
CA ARG A 10 0.28 -9.44 -5.04
C ARG A 10 -0.14 -9.57 -6.51
N ILE A 11 -1.44 -9.68 -6.77
CA ILE A 11 -1.98 -9.77 -8.14
C ILE A 11 -1.63 -8.51 -8.94
N GLN A 12 -1.80 -7.32 -8.36
CA GLN A 12 -1.47 -6.06 -9.04
C GLN A 12 0.02 -5.95 -9.35
N ALA A 13 0.90 -6.34 -8.42
CA ALA A 13 2.35 -6.27 -8.59
C ALA A 13 2.85 -7.18 -9.73
N GLN A 14 2.25 -8.36 -9.90
CA GLN A 14 2.60 -9.28 -11.00
C GLN A 14 2.42 -8.65 -12.40
N VAL A 15 1.50 -7.69 -12.53
CA VAL A 15 1.26 -6.97 -13.79
C VAL A 15 2.02 -5.64 -13.83
N LEU A 16 2.02 -4.88 -12.73
CA LEU A 16 2.66 -3.56 -12.68
C LEU A 16 4.17 -3.66 -12.84
N VAL A 17 4.83 -4.59 -12.16
CA VAL A 17 6.30 -4.71 -12.19
C VAL A 17 6.85 -4.82 -13.62
N PRO A 18 6.44 -5.80 -14.47
CA PRO A 18 6.99 -5.90 -15.82
C PRO A 18 6.68 -4.68 -16.70
N LEU A 19 5.49 -4.06 -16.53
CA LEU A 19 5.15 -2.83 -17.27
C LEU A 19 6.04 -1.67 -16.87
N LEU A 20 6.25 -1.46 -15.56
CA LEU A 20 7.13 -0.41 -15.07
C LEU A 20 8.56 -0.64 -15.53
N ARG A 21 9.07 -1.89 -15.50
CA ARG A 21 10.39 -2.21 -16.06
C ARG A 21 10.52 -1.85 -17.54
N ALA A 22 9.50 -2.15 -18.35
CA ALA A 22 9.49 -1.77 -19.75
C ALA A 22 9.57 -0.24 -19.92
N PHE A 23 8.77 0.52 -19.17
CA PHE A 23 8.85 1.99 -19.21
C PHE A 23 10.19 2.52 -18.72
N GLN A 24 10.75 1.96 -17.64
CA GLN A 24 12.07 2.37 -17.13
C GLN A 24 13.17 2.15 -18.18
N SER A 25 13.06 1.08 -18.99
CA SER A 25 13.99 0.80 -20.09
C SER A 25 13.84 1.79 -21.25
N GLU A 26 12.62 2.23 -21.56
CA GLU A 26 12.33 3.09 -22.72
C GLU A 26 12.51 4.58 -22.43
N ILE A 27 12.06 5.05 -21.26
CA ILE A 27 12.00 6.49 -20.91
C ILE A 27 12.78 6.83 -19.64
N GLY A 28 13.50 5.87 -19.07
CA GLY A 28 14.31 6.04 -17.88
C GLY A 28 13.54 5.89 -16.56
N SER A 29 14.27 5.50 -15.51
CA SER A 29 13.69 5.23 -14.18
C SER A 29 13.09 6.45 -13.52
N GLU A 30 13.77 7.59 -13.58
CA GLU A 30 13.30 8.83 -12.94
C GLU A 30 11.95 9.28 -13.50
N ARG A 31 11.86 9.38 -14.83
CA ARG A 31 10.62 9.82 -15.49
C ARG A 31 9.48 8.83 -15.29
N THR A 32 9.76 7.53 -15.38
CA THR A 32 8.77 6.49 -15.11
C THR A 32 8.24 6.61 -13.67
N ASN A 33 9.13 6.71 -12.69
CA ASN A 33 8.74 6.77 -11.28
C ASN A 33 7.95 8.04 -10.96
N GLU A 34 8.27 9.17 -11.58
CA GLU A 34 7.49 10.41 -11.46
C GLU A 34 6.05 10.25 -11.96
N ILE A 35 5.87 9.64 -13.15
CA ILE A 35 4.55 9.38 -13.74
C ILE A 35 3.74 8.45 -12.83
N VAL A 36 4.37 7.38 -12.36
CA VAL A 36 3.73 6.40 -11.46
C VAL A 36 3.29 7.06 -10.17
N ARG A 37 4.16 7.83 -9.51
CA ARG A 37 3.83 8.55 -8.28
C ARG A 37 2.60 9.44 -8.47
N LYS A 38 2.56 10.22 -9.56
CA LYS A 38 1.41 11.08 -9.87
C LYS A 38 0.14 10.26 -10.11
N GLY A 39 0.22 9.18 -10.89
CA GLY A 39 -0.91 8.33 -11.23
C GLY A 39 -1.48 7.60 -10.02
N LEU A 40 -0.64 6.85 -9.30
CA LEU A 40 -1.07 6.04 -8.17
C LEU A 40 -1.54 6.88 -6.98
N LYS A 41 -1.01 8.09 -6.79
CA LYS A 41 -1.51 9.00 -5.74
C LYS A 41 -2.99 9.35 -5.90
N SER A 42 -3.42 9.60 -7.14
CA SER A 42 -4.84 9.87 -7.41
C SER A 42 -5.72 8.65 -7.14
N TYR A 43 -5.22 7.46 -7.49
CA TYR A 43 -5.88 6.19 -7.23
C TYR A 43 -5.98 5.89 -5.72
N ALA A 44 -4.88 6.03 -4.99
CA ALA A 44 -4.80 5.80 -3.55
C ALA A 44 -5.79 6.69 -2.78
N ARG A 45 -5.90 7.97 -3.18
CA ARG A 45 -6.86 8.90 -2.57
C ARG A 45 -8.30 8.45 -2.78
N LYS A 46 -8.65 7.94 -3.96
CA LYS A 46 -9.97 7.40 -4.25
C LYS A 46 -10.26 6.14 -3.42
N LEU A 47 -9.30 5.22 -3.35
CA LEU A 47 -9.40 4.00 -2.54
C LEU A 47 -9.60 4.34 -1.05
N GLY A 48 -8.83 5.29 -0.50
CA GLY A 48 -8.98 5.75 0.88
C GLY A 48 -10.35 6.39 1.15
N GLN A 49 -10.90 7.15 0.20
CA GLN A 49 -12.25 7.71 0.31
C GLN A 49 -13.34 6.61 0.33
N GLU A 50 -13.20 5.62 -0.56
CA GLU A 50 -14.11 4.47 -0.63
C GLU A 50 -14.07 3.65 0.67
N LEU A 51 -12.87 3.29 1.15
CA LEU A 51 -12.69 2.58 2.43
C LEU A 51 -13.28 3.38 3.60
N ARG A 52 -12.99 4.69 3.67
CA ARG A 52 -13.52 5.57 4.71
C ARG A 52 -15.06 5.60 4.74
N SER A 53 -15.71 5.48 3.58
CA SER A 53 -17.18 5.47 3.48
C SER A 53 -17.81 4.16 3.97
N GLN A 54 -17.05 3.06 3.92
CA GLN A 54 -17.51 1.74 4.35
C GLN A 54 -17.28 1.49 5.84
N ILE A 55 -16.31 2.18 6.45
CA ILE A 55 -15.99 2.07 7.87
C ILE A 55 -16.81 3.08 8.68
N LYS A 56 -17.62 2.57 9.62
CA LYS A 56 -18.34 3.38 10.62
C LYS A 56 -17.40 3.80 11.75
N GLY A 57 -17.75 4.87 12.46
CA GLY A 57 -16.99 5.35 13.60
C GLY A 57 -16.36 6.73 13.39
N ASP A 58 -15.66 7.20 14.41
CA ASP A 58 -14.89 8.44 14.37
C ASP A 58 -13.59 8.30 13.56
N SER A 59 -12.79 9.35 13.49
CA SER A 59 -11.55 9.34 12.72
C SER A 59 -10.55 8.30 13.26
N MET A 60 -10.49 8.09 14.57
CA MET A 60 -9.52 7.19 15.20
C MET A 60 -9.92 5.73 15.00
N GLU A 61 -11.21 5.43 15.16
CA GLU A 61 -11.78 4.11 14.86
C GLU A 61 -11.55 3.72 13.40
N LYS A 62 -11.67 4.69 12.48
CA LYS A 62 -11.39 4.47 11.06
C LYS A 62 -9.93 4.18 10.77
N VAL A 63 -9.00 4.88 11.42
CA VAL A 63 -7.56 4.61 11.29
C VAL A 63 -7.23 3.21 11.81
N ALA A 64 -7.76 2.83 12.98
CA ALA A 64 -7.55 1.51 13.56
C ALA A 64 -8.10 0.39 12.64
N ALA A 65 -9.30 0.58 12.09
CA ALA A 65 -9.90 -0.36 11.14
C ALA A 65 -9.08 -0.48 9.84
N PHE A 66 -8.59 0.63 9.29
CA PHE A 66 -7.71 0.60 8.13
C PHE A 66 -6.42 -0.19 8.40
N PHE A 67 -5.79 0.02 9.56
CA PHE A 67 -4.60 -0.74 9.96
C PHE A 67 -4.90 -2.25 10.10
N SER A 68 -6.07 -2.60 10.63
CA SER A 68 -6.52 -3.99 10.71
C SER A 68 -6.70 -4.62 9.33
N ILE A 69 -7.31 -3.89 8.37
CA ILE A 69 -7.45 -4.34 6.97
C ILE A 69 -6.07 -4.55 6.34
N CYS A 70 -5.13 -3.63 6.52
CA CYS A 70 -3.77 -3.73 5.98
C CYS A 70 -2.98 -4.89 6.59
N SER A 71 -3.29 -5.29 7.82
CA SER A 71 -2.63 -6.39 8.54
C SER A 71 -3.27 -7.76 8.26
N ALA A 72 -4.45 -7.81 7.63
CA ALA A 72 -5.19 -9.04 7.38
C ALA A 72 -4.38 -10.03 6.53
N GLY A 73 -4.52 -11.33 6.83
CA GLY A 73 -3.75 -12.40 6.17
C GLY A 73 -2.27 -12.41 6.57
N ASP A 74 -1.98 -12.08 7.84
CA ASP A 74 -0.62 -11.98 8.39
C ASP A 74 0.31 -11.05 7.59
N ALA A 75 -0.29 -10.03 6.97
CA ALA A 75 0.39 -9.14 6.07
C ALA A 75 1.40 -8.23 6.81
N LEU A 76 1.07 -7.84 8.04
CA LEU A 76 1.88 -6.98 8.88
C LEU A 76 1.96 -7.54 10.31
N ASP A 77 3.16 -7.55 10.90
CA ASP A 77 3.33 -7.71 12.35
C ASP A 77 3.36 -6.31 12.98
N VAL A 78 2.30 -5.94 13.71
CA VAL A 78 2.13 -4.57 14.21
C VAL A 78 1.98 -4.54 15.73
N GLN A 79 2.69 -3.62 16.38
CA GLN A 79 2.45 -3.23 17.76
C GLN A 79 1.67 -1.91 17.75
N VAL A 80 0.43 -1.93 18.25
CA VAL A 80 -0.45 -0.75 18.27
C VAL A 80 -0.48 -0.13 19.66
N LYS A 81 -0.31 1.19 19.71
CA LYS A 81 -0.60 2.02 20.88
C LYS A 81 -1.67 3.04 20.50
N GLN A 82 -2.77 3.03 21.24
CA GLN A 82 -3.92 3.89 20.98
C GLN A 82 -4.36 4.63 22.25
N THR A 83 -4.56 5.94 22.12
CA THR A 83 -5.22 6.81 23.10
C THR A 83 -6.34 7.57 22.37
N PRO A 84 -7.16 8.40 23.05
CA PRO A 84 -8.17 9.22 22.38
C PRO A 84 -7.61 10.12 21.27
N ASP A 85 -6.38 10.60 21.42
CA ASP A 85 -5.76 11.58 20.53
C ASP A 85 -4.60 11.02 19.68
N VAL A 86 -4.15 9.79 19.96
CA VAL A 86 -2.96 9.20 19.33
C VAL A 86 -3.24 7.78 18.86
N PHE A 87 -2.83 7.50 17.61
CA PHE A 87 -2.68 6.15 17.09
C PHE A 87 -1.25 5.97 16.58
N GLU A 88 -0.55 4.98 17.12
CA GLU A 88 0.80 4.60 16.73
C GLU A 88 0.80 3.11 16.37
N GLY A 89 1.09 2.79 15.11
CA GLY A 89 1.26 1.43 14.63
C GLY A 89 2.72 1.17 14.29
N LYS A 90 3.45 0.49 15.16
CA LYS A 90 4.83 0.08 14.90
C LYS A 90 4.85 -1.23 14.13
N VAL A 91 5.16 -1.15 12.83
CA VAL A 91 5.33 -2.32 11.97
C VAL A 91 6.71 -2.93 12.21
N THR A 92 6.73 -4.21 12.61
CA THR A 92 7.96 -4.99 12.89
C THR A 92 8.23 -6.07 11.84
N GLY A 93 7.24 -6.39 11.00
CA GLY A 93 7.35 -7.28 9.86
C GLY A 93 6.33 -6.89 8.79
N CYS A 94 6.71 -6.95 7.51
CA CYS A 94 5.87 -6.51 6.39
C CYS A 94 5.99 -7.46 5.19
N ARG A 95 4.96 -8.28 4.96
CA ARG A 95 4.91 -9.26 3.86
C ARG A 95 4.69 -8.59 2.51
N TYR A 96 4.16 -7.36 2.47
CA TYR A 96 4.14 -6.58 1.23
C TYR A 96 5.54 -6.39 0.64
N THR A 97 6.57 -6.22 1.49
CA THR A 97 7.95 -6.13 0.99
C THR A 97 8.44 -7.44 0.37
N GLN A 98 7.91 -8.59 0.83
CA GLN A 98 8.29 -9.91 0.30
C GLN A 98 7.76 -10.10 -1.12
N ILE A 99 6.54 -9.62 -1.42
CA ILE A 99 5.98 -9.62 -2.79
C ILE A 99 6.96 -8.99 -3.78
N TYR A 100 7.49 -7.80 -3.47
CA TYR A 100 8.43 -7.11 -4.37
C TYR A 100 9.83 -7.75 -4.38
N LYS A 101 10.24 -8.44 -3.32
CA LYS A 101 11.47 -9.25 -3.33
C LYS A 101 11.35 -10.45 -4.27
N GLU A 102 10.25 -11.20 -4.19
CA GLU A 102 9.96 -12.35 -5.05
C GLU A 102 9.91 -11.97 -6.54
N LEU A 103 9.44 -10.75 -6.83
CA LEU A 103 9.38 -10.18 -8.19
C LEU A 103 10.68 -9.50 -8.65
N ASN A 104 11.77 -9.55 -7.87
CA ASN A 104 13.03 -8.85 -8.14
C ASN A 104 12.83 -7.32 -8.41
N ALA A 105 11.97 -6.70 -7.61
CA ALA A 105 11.47 -5.34 -7.81
C ALA A 105 11.42 -4.52 -6.50
N THR A 106 12.39 -4.71 -5.60
CA THR A 106 12.43 -4.02 -4.30
C THR A 106 12.47 -2.50 -4.41
N ASP A 107 13.05 -1.95 -5.48
CA ASP A 107 13.07 -0.53 -5.80
C ASP A 107 11.68 0.03 -6.17
N LEU A 108 10.77 -0.82 -6.67
CA LEU A 108 9.40 -0.44 -7.00
C LEU A 108 8.43 -0.59 -5.81
N GLY A 109 8.81 -1.35 -4.78
CA GLY A 109 7.94 -1.61 -3.63
C GLY A 109 7.56 -0.36 -2.86
N LEU A 110 8.52 0.55 -2.63
CA LEU A 110 8.24 1.84 -1.97
C LEU A 110 7.25 2.68 -2.79
N LEU A 111 7.51 2.81 -4.10
CA LEU A 111 6.75 3.60 -5.04
C LEU A 111 5.30 3.11 -5.21
N CYS A 112 5.10 1.80 -5.23
CA CYS A 112 3.81 1.18 -5.52
C CYS A 112 2.98 0.85 -4.28
N LEU A 113 3.55 0.97 -3.08
CA LEU A 113 2.89 0.60 -1.83
C LEU A 113 2.93 1.73 -0.80
N CYS A 114 4.08 1.98 -0.17
CA CYS A 114 4.13 2.88 0.99
C CYS A 114 3.98 4.37 0.61
N GLU A 115 4.42 4.79 -0.57
CA GLU A 115 4.21 6.18 -1.02
C GLU A 115 2.73 6.53 -1.19
N LEU A 116 1.85 5.53 -1.27
CA LEU A 116 0.40 5.71 -1.43
C LEU A 116 -0.28 6.16 -0.13
N ASP A 117 0.37 5.96 1.03
CA ASP A 117 -0.16 6.35 2.33
C ASP A 117 -0.09 7.86 2.57
N PHE A 118 0.77 8.57 1.83
CA PHE A 118 1.03 10.00 2.04
C PHE A 118 0.20 10.91 1.13
N PRO A 119 -0.24 12.09 1.63
CA PRO A 119 -1.10 13.03 0.92
C PRO A 119 -0.44 13.77 -0.23
#